data_AF-Q2W0J2-F1
#
_entry.id   AF-Q2W0J2-F1
#
_cell.length_a   1.000
_cell.length_b   1.000
_cell.length_c   1.000
_cell.angle_alpha   90.00
_cell.angle_beta   90.00
_cell.angle_gamma   90.00
#
_symmetry.space_group_name_H-M   'P 1'
#
loop_
_entity.id
_entity.type
_entity.pdbx_description
1 polymer ?
#
loop_
_entity_poly.entity_id
_entity_poly.type
_entity_poly.pdbx_seq_one_letter_code
_entity_poly.pdbx_strand_id
1 'polypeptide(L)'
;MPVVAGHGAWCHCRRHQRTECVALPLIIDLKPGEKLIINGAVLENASSNTKVRVLNDCSILRQKEILSDSDSVTPASRVYFALQCAYIFPTKRGEYLRMFNHYLDSYVEACPSASAIKDEINEAVAEGHYYKALKATRHLLDHETKVLGSLQSVAAADAVVQD
;
A
#
# COMPACT_ATOMS: atom_id res chain seq x y z
N MET A 1 -49.10 -48.64 -21.59
CA MET A 1 -47.71 -49.07 -21.26
C MET A 1 -46.93 -47.83 -20.85
N PRO A 2 -46.46 -47.76 -19.60
CA PRO A 2 -45.70 -46.63 -19.06
C PRO A 2 -44.20 -46.82 -19.27
N VAL A 3 -43.45 -45.73 -19.40
CA VAL A 3 -42.03 -45.68 -19.04
C VAL A 3 -41.86 -44.60 -17.98
N VAL A 4 -41.21 -45.01 -16.90
CA VAL A 4 -40.96 -44.29 -15.66
C VAL A 4 -39.45 -44.04 -15.59
N ALA A 5 -39.03 -42.81 -15.36
CA ALA A 5 -37.76 -42.41 -14.75
C ALA A 5 -37.78 -40.86 -14.68
N GLY A 6 -37.45 -40.17 -13.60
CA GLY A 6 -36.89 -40.55 -12.32
C GLY A 6 -36.36 -39.28 -11.67
N HIS A 7 -37.00 -38.90 -10.57
CA HIS A 7 -36.50 -38.26 -9.36
C HIS A 7 -35.08 -37.67 -9.31
N GLY A 8 -35.01 -36.42 -8.83
CA GLY A 8 -33.83 -35.70 -8.35
C GLY A 8 -34.14 -34.20 -8.37
N ALA A 9 -34.94 -33.64 -7.46
CA ALA A 9 -34.56 -33.27 -6.09
C ALA A 9 -33.18 -32.57 -6.00
N TRP A 10 -33.12 -31.46 -5.24
CA TRP A 10 -31.96 -30.64 -4.89
C TRP A 10 -31.57 -29.59 -5.95
N CYS A 11 -31.57 -28.27 -5.71
CA CYS A 11 -31.22 -27.55 -4.48
C CYS A 11 -32.19 -26.41 -4.16
N HIS A 12 -32.96 -26.60 -3.10
CA HIS A 12 -33.37 -25.53 -2.21
C HIS A 12 -32.19 -25.30 -1.25
N CYS A 13 -31.33 -24.30 -1.52
CA CYS A 13 -30.26 -23.93 -0.60
C CYS A 13 -30.42 -22.47 -0.14
N ARG A 14 -31.12 -22.36 1.01
CA ARG A 14 -30.77 -21.59 2.21
C ARG A 14 -30.29 -20.15 1.98
N ARG A 15 -31.00 -19.17 2.54
CA ARG A 15 -30.66 -18.66 3.89
C ARG A 15 -29.14 -18.67 4.15
N HIS A 16 -28.43 -17.72 3.58
CA HIS A 16 -27.39 -16.99 4.31
C HIS A 16 -27.92 -15.55 4.35
N GLN A 17 -28.61 -15.18 5.44
CA GLN A 17 -28.00 -14.36 6.48
C GLN A 17 -27.45 -13.09 5.82
N ARG A 18 -28.14 -11.93 5.88
CA ARG A 18 -27.92 -10.98 6.99
C ARG A 18 -26.57 -11.18 7.69
N THR A 19 -25.48 -11.17 6.94
CA THR A 19 -24.34 -10.40 7.36
C THR A 19 -24.59 -9.01 6.81
N GLU A 20 -25.30 -8.19 7.59
CA GLU A 20 -24.74 -6.85 7.80
C GLU A 20 -23.30 -7.15 8.18
N CYS A 21 -22.37 -7.01 7.24
CA CYS A 21 -20.97 -6.92 7.58
C CYS A 21 -20.93 -5.72 8.51
N VAL A 22 -21.00 -5.98 9.81
CA VAL A 22 -20.74 -4.99 10.83
C VAL A 22 -19.29 -4.66 10.58
N ALA A 23 -19.05 -3.66 9.73
CA ALA A 23 -17.73 -3.11 9.49
C ALA A 23 -17.24 -2.76 10.88
N LEU A 24 -16.30 -3.56 11.40
CA LEU A 24 -15.77 -3.36 12.74
C LEU A 24 -15.21 -1.94 12.73
N PRO A 25 -15.76 -1.03 13.54
CA PRO A 25 -15.42 0.37 13.44
C PRO A 25 -13.94 0.51 13.76
N LEU A 26 -13.16 0.99 12.80
CA LEU A 26 -11.73 1.17 12.98
C LEU A 26 -11.52 2.37 13.93
N ILE A 27 -10.90 2.10 15.07
CA ILE A 27 -10.56 3.12 16.07
C ILE A 27 -9.08 3.46 15.92
N ILE A 28 -8.78 4.74 15.71
CA ILE A 28 -7.41 5.24 15.57
C ILE A 28 -7.18 6.30 16.65
N ASP A 29 -6.08 6.17 17.39
CA ASP A 29 -5.64 7.15 18.37
C ASP A 29 -4.70 8.17 17.70
N LEU A 30 -5.06 9.46 17.71
CA LEU A 30 -4.24 10.55 17.16
C LEU A 30 -3.56 11.31 18.29
N LYS A 31 -2.25 11.50 18.19
CA LYS A 31 -1.51 12.39 19.09
C LYS A 31 -1.79 13.87 18.77
N PRO A 32 -1.53 14.80 19.70
CA PRO A 32 -1.57 16.24 19.42
C PRO A 32 -0.70 16.59 18.21
N GLY A 33 -1.25 17.35 17.26
CA GLY A 33 -0.58 17.77 16.03
C GLY A 33 -0.39 16.67 14.97
N GLU A 34 -0.93 15.47 15.17
CA GLU A 34 -0.86 14.37 14.19
C GLU A 34 -1.93 14.53 13.11
N LYS A 35 -1.52 14.28 11.85
CA LYS A 35 -2.36 14.33 10.65
C LYS A 35 -2.82 12.94 10.21
N LEU A 36 -4.05 12.90 9.68
CA LEU A 36 -4.69 11.71 9.13
C LEU A 36 -5.36 12.07 7.80
N ILE A 37 -5.20 11.26 6.77
CA ILE A 37 -5.89 11.40 5.49
C ILE A 37 -6.98 10.33 5.39
N ILE A 38 -8.22 10.75 5.11
CA ILE A 38 -9.37 9.87 4.85
C ILE A 38 -9.98 10.26 3.51
N ASN A 39 -9.93 9.37 2.51
CA ASN A 39 -10.46 9.62 1.16
C ASN A 39 -10.04 10.99 0.56
N GLY A 40 -8.83 11.44 0.87
CA GLY A 40 -8.30 12.74 0.42
C GLY A 40 -8.62 13.94 1.32
N ALA A 41 -9.46 13.80 2.36
CA ALA A 41 -9.62 14.82 3.39
C ALA A 41 -8.49 14.72 4.42
N VAL A 42 -7.88 15.85 4.76
CA VAL A 42 -6.82 15.93 5.78
C VAL A 42 -7.43 16.36 7.11
N LEU A 43 -7.28 15.54 8.14
CA LEU A 43 -7.67 15.82 9.51
C LEU A 43 -6.41 16.05 10.34
N GLU A 44 -6.42 17.08 11.18
CA GLU A 44 -5.35 17.38 12.12
C GLU A 44 -5.92 17.46 13.54
N ASN A 45 -5.25 16.83 14.49
CA ASN A 45 -5.64 16.90 15.89
C ASN A 45 -5.08 18.17 16.54
N ALA A 46 -5.94 19.14 16.85
CA ALA A 46 -5.53 20.47 17.29
C ALA A 46 -5.15 20.62 18.78
N SER A 47 -5.50 19.66 19.66
CA SER A 47 -5.36 19.86 21.11
C SER A 47 -4.78 18.66 21.85
N SER A 48 -5.63 17.78 22.38
CA SER A 48 -5.25 16.63 23.20
C SER A 48 -5.36 15.32 22.42
N ASN A 49 -4.81 14.23 22.95
CA ASN A 49 -4.93 12.92 22.30
C ASN A 49 -6.40 12.56 22.07
N THR A 50 -6.78 12.37 20.80
CA THR A 50 -8.17 12.19 20.40
C THR A 50 -8.32 10.87 19.65
N LYS A 51 -9.37 10.12 19.97
CA LYS A 51 -9.73 8.89 19.27
C LYS A 51 -10.70 9.21 18.14
N VAL A 52 -10.33 8.87 16.91
CA VAL A 52 -11.23 8.97 15.75
C VAL A 52 -11.77 7.58 15.45
N ARG A 53 -13.10 7.45 15.42
CA ARG A 53 -13.78 6.21 15.03
C ARG A 53 -14.32 6.37 13.63
N VAL A 54 -13.88 5.51 12.74
CA VAL A 54 -14.40 5.43 11.38
C VAL A 54 -15.49 4.35 11.35
N LEU A 55 -16.70 4.75 10.98
CA LEU A 55 -17.88 3.88 10.93
C LEU A 55 -18.15 3.31 9.52
N ASN A 56 -17.44 3.81 8.51
CA ASN A 56 -17.60 3.46 7.10
C ASN A 56 -16.30 2.85 6.56
N ASP A 57 -16.40 2.12 5.45
CA ASP A 57 -15.22 1.68 4.71
C ASP A 57 -14.58 2.88 3.99
N CYS A 58 -13.32 3.18 4.32
CA CYS A 58 -12.59 4.26 3.69
C CYS A 58 -11.09 3.97 3.58
N SER A 59 -10.42 4.68 2.69
CA SER A 59 -8.97 4.63 2.55
C SER A 59 -8.33 5.60 3.54
N ILE A 60 -7.42 5.09 4.38
CA ILE A 60 -6.83 5.84 5.49
C ILE A 60 -5.31 5.81 5.41
N LEU A 61 -4.67 6.98 5.52
CA LEU A 61 -3.22 7.10 5.71
C LEU A 61 -2.91 7.99 6.91
N ARG A 62 -1.93 7.60 7.71
CA ARG A 62 -1.45 8.40 8.85
C ARG A 62 -0.27 9.28 8.44
N GLN A 63 0.00 10.35 9.19
CA GLN A 63 1.13 11.26 8.92
C GLN A 63 2.46 10.54 8.71
N LYS A 64 2.76 9.51 9.51
CA LYS A 64 3.99 8.70 9.37
C LYS A 64 4.05 7.87 8.09
N GLU A 65 2.91 7.66 7.43
CA GLU A 65 2.76 6.94 6.18
C GLU A 65 2.70 7.84 4.96
N ILE A 66 2.55 9.15 5.17
CA ILE A 66 2.43 10.12 4.09
C ILE A 66 3.82 10.63 3.71
N LEU A 67 4.18 10.42 2.45
CA LEU A 67 5.34 11.04 1.82
C LEU A 67 4.90 12.29 1.06
N SER A 68 5.62 13.40 1.23
CA SER A 68 5.39 14.63 0.47
C SER A 68 6.08 14.57 -0.89
N ASP A 69 5.62 15.40 -1.84
CA ASP A 69 6.24 15.50 -3.16
C ASP A 69 7.72 15.92 -3.06
N SER A 70 8.04 16.84 -2.13
CA SER A 70 9.41 17.28 -1.88
C SER A 70 10.32 16.20 -1.31
N ASP A 71 9.77 15.20 -0.60
CA ASP A 71 10.56 14.10 -0.04
C ASP A 71 10.76 12.95 -1.04
N SER A 72 10.12 12.99 -2.21
CA SER A 72 10.17 11.95 -3.25
C SER A 72 11.41 12.05 -4.16
N VAL A 73 12.57 12.30 -3.57
CA VAL A 73 13.81 12.57 -4.32
C VAL A 73 14.43 11.29 -4.88
N THR A 74 14.36 10.19 -4.12
CA THR A 74 15.01 8.91 -4.45
C THR A 74 14.16 8.05 -5.41
N PRO A 75 14.77 7.17 -6.22
CA PRO A 75 14.04 6.25 -7.09
C PRO A 75 12.96 5.42 -6.38
N ALA A 76 13.25 4.81 -5.22
CA ALA A 76 12.26 4.03 -4.48
C ALA A 76 11.16 4.92 -3.86
N SER A 77 11.49 6.14 -3.42
CA SER A 77 10.50 7.07 -2.87
C SER A 77 9.52 7.59 -3.91
N ARG A 78 9.93 7.73 -5.18
CA ARG A 78 9.01 8.02 -6.30
C ARG A 78 8.02 6.89 -6.56
N VAL A 79 8.48 5.63 -6.47
CA VAL A 79 7.59 4.46 -6.58
C VAL A 79 6.54 4.50 -5.46
N TYR A 80 6.98 4.71 -4.22
CA TYR A 80 6.07 4.83 -3.06
C TYR A 80 5.07 5.97 -3.24
N PHE A 81 5.53 7.14 -3.67
CA PHE A 81 4.70 8.32 -3.86
C PHE A 81 3.63 8.11 -4.94
N ALA A 82 3.98 7.52 -6.08
CA ALA A 82 3.03 7.21 -7.14
C ALA A 82 1.93 6.25 -6.65
N LEU A 83 2.30 5.20 -5.92
CA LEU A 83 1.33 4.27 -5.34
C LEU A 83 0.47 4.93 -4.24
N GLN A 84 1.05 5.85 -3.46
CA GLN A 84 0.32 6.63 -2.47
C GLN A 84 -0.77 7.48 -3.12
N CYS A 85 -0.45 8.17 -4.22
CA CYS A 85 -1.41 8.93 -4.99
C CYS A 85 -2.52 8.03 -5.57
N ALA A 86 -2.16 6.85 -6.06
CA ALA A 86 -3.13 5.85 -6.52
C ALA A 86 -4.09 5.38 -5.41
N TYR A 87 -3.60 5.29 -4.17
CA TYR A 87 -4.42 4.94 -3.01
C TYR A 87 -5.35 6.09 -2.58
N ILE A 88 -4.81 7.31 -2.43
CA ILE A 88 -5.57 8.49 -1.96
C ILE A 88 -6.62 8.94 -2.98
N PHE A 89 -6.29 8.91 -4.28
CA PHE A 89 -7.13 9.45 -5.35
C PHE A 89 -7.73 8.33 -6.21
N PRO A 90 -8.83 7.69 -5.78
CA PRO A 90 -9.44 6.59 -6.53
C PRO A 90 -9.85 6.98 -7.95
N THR A 91 -10.30 8.22 -8.16
CA THR A 91 -10.74 8.73 -9.48
C THR A 91 -9.62 8.78 -10.52
N LYS A 92 -8.38 9.03 -10.09
CA LYS A 92 -7.20 9.13 -10.96
C LYS A 92 -6.26 7.93 -10.82
N ARG A 93 -6.70 6.87 -10.14
CA ARG A 93 -5.87 5.71 -9.80
C ARG A 93 -5.15 5.10 -10.99
N GLY A 94 -5.85 4.94 -12.12
CA GLY A 94 -5.26 4.35 -13.32
C GLY A 94 -4.08 5.15 -13.88
N GLU A 95 -4.07 6.47 -13.74
CA GLU A 95 -2.95 7.32 -14.15
C GLU A 95 -1.74 7.12 -13.24
N TYR A 96 -1.95 7.17 -11.93
CA TYR A 96 -0.90 6.97 -10.94
C TYR A 96 -0.33 5.55 -10.96
N LEU A 97 -1.14 4.53 -11.24
CA LEU A 97 -0.66 3.15 -11.41
C LEU A 97 0.25 3.01 -12.64
N ARG A 98 -0.02 3.72 -13.73
CA ARG A 98 0.89 3.74 -14.89
C ARG A 98 2.24 4.35 -14.54
N MET A 99 2.25 5.47 -13.81
CA MET A 99 3.48 6.10 -13.34
C MET A 99 4.24 5.19 -12.37
N PHE A 100 3.53 4.57 -11.43
CA PHE A 100 4.08 3.59 -10.49
C PHE A 100 4.77 2.43 -11.21
N ASN A 101 4.11 1.81 -12.19
CA ASN A 101 4.69 0.70 -12.95
C ASN A 101 5.98 1.14 -13.67
N HIS A 102 5.96 2.31 -14.32
CA HIS A 102 7.13 2.85 -14.99
C HIS A 102 8.31 3.06 -14.02
N TYR A 103 8.07 3.67 -12.87
CA TYR A 103 9.12 3.89 -11.87
C TYR A 103 9.62 2.59 -11.25
N LEU A 104 8.72 1.63 -11.01
CA LEU A 104 9.09 0.33 -10.43
C LEU A 104 9.95 -0.49 -11.40
N ASP A 105 9.60 -0.49 -12.69
CA ASP A 105 10.39 -1.15 -13.72
C ASP A 105 11.79 -0.52 -13.83
N SER A 106 11.87 0.82 -13.91
CA SER A 106 13.15 1.53 -13.92
C SER A 106 14.00 1.29 -12.66
N TYR A 107 13.37 1.15 -11.49
CA TYR A 107 14.07 0.84 -10.25
C TYR A 107 14.72 -0.55 -10.30
N VAL A 108 13.96 -1.56 -10.77
CA VAL A 108 14.42 -2.95 -10.82
C VAL A 108 15.47 -3.16 -11.92
N GLU A 109 15.36 -2.43 -13.03
CA GLU A 109 16.42 -2.38 -14.06
C GLU A 109 17.75 -1.88 -13.49
N ALA A 110 17.71 -0.83 -12.65
CA ALA A 110 18.90 -0.31 -11.99
C ALA A 110 19.39 -1.20 -10.83
N CYS A 111 18.48 -1.90 -10.14
CA CYS A 111 18.77 -2.70 -8.97
C CYS A 111 18.04 -4.05 -9.01
N PRO A 112 18.60 -5.07 -9.69
CA PRO A 112 17.94 -6.37 -9.88
C PRO A 112 17.76 -7.15 -8.57
N SER A 113 18.49 -6.82 -7.51
CA SER A 113 18.32 -7.45 -6.19
C SER A 113 16.95 -7.19 -5.56
N ALA A 114 16.21 -6.19 -6.04
CA ALA A 114 14.87 -5.87 -5.57
C ALA A 114 13.74 -6.62 -6.31
N SER A 115 14.05 -7.55 -7.23
CA SER A 115 13.04 -8.27 -8.03
C SER A 115 12.01 -9.01 -7.17
N ALA A 116 12.42 -9.62 -6.06
CA ALA A 116 11.48 -10.31 -5.18
C ALA A 116 10.45 -9.35 -4.53
N ILE A 117 10.89 -8.14 -4.19
CA ILE A 117 10.02 -7.09 -3.62
C ILE A 117 9.05 -6.58 -4.69
N LYS A 118 9.51 -6.46 -5.94
CA LYS A 118 8.68 -6.09 -7.10
C LYS A 118 7.50 -7.05 -7.25
N ASP A 119 7.76 -8.35 -7.20
CA ASP A 119 6.74 -9.38 -7.40
C ASP A 119 5.66 -9.32 -6.31
N GLU A 120 6.07 -9.14 -5.04
CA GLU A 120 5.14 -8.96 -3.91
C GLU A 120 4.24 -7.71 -4.09
N ILE A 121 4.82 -6.58 -4.53
CA ILE A 121 4.05 -5.35 -4.75
C ILE A 121 3.06 -5.57 -5.91
N ASN A 122 3.49 -6.17 -7.02
CA ASN A 122 2.65 -6.41 -8.18
C ASN A 122 1.48 -7.35 -7.88
N GLU A 123 1.71 -8.41 -7.11
CA GLU A 123 0.65 -9.32 -6.66
C GLU A 123 -0.40 -8.54 -5.83
N ALA A 124 0.04 -7.76 -4.84
CA ALA A 124 -0.87 -6.97 -4.01
C ALA A 124 -1.64 -5.90 -4.81
N VAL A 125 -1.05 -5.31 -5.85
CA VAL A 125 -1.72 -4.36 -6.75
C VAL A 125 -2.74 -5.08 -7.64
N ALA A 126 -2.41 -6.26 -8.17
CA ALA A 126 -3.30 -7.07 -8.99
C ALA A 126 -4.54 -7.56 -8.22
N GLU A 127 -4.37 -7.89 -6.93
CA GLU A 127 -5.46 -8.23 -6.01
C GLU A 127 -6.32 -7.02 -5.60
N GLY A 128 -5.90 -5.79 -5.92
CA GLY A 128 -6.56 -4.55 -5.49
C GLY A 128 -6.30 -4.17 -4.02
N HIS A 129 -5.36 -4.84 -3.36
CA HIS A 129 -4.96 -4.59 -1.98
C HIS A 129 -3.89 -3.48 -1.90
N TYR A 130 -4.26 -2.26 -2.29
CA TYR A 130 -3.34 -1.12 -2.38
C TYR A 130 -2.63 -0.75 -1.06
N TYR A 131 -3.28 -0.92 0.09
CA TYR A 131 -2.62 -0.66 1.38
C TYR A 131 -1.54 -1.71 1.70
N LYS A 132 -1.75 -2.97 1.30
CA LYS A 132 -0.72 -4.03 1.39
C LYS A 132 0.43 -3.72 0.45
N ALA A 133 0.14 -3.30 -0.78
CA ALA A 133 1.14 -2.87 -1.74
C ALA A 133 1.98 -1.67 -1.24
N LEU A 134 1.36 -0.69 -0.57
CA LEU A 134 2.06 0.43 0.07
C LEU A 134 3.03 -0.04 1.15
N LYS A 135 2.61 -1.01 1.98
CA LYS A 135 3.51 -1.61 2.97
C LYS A 135 4.68 -2.35 2.31
N ALA A 136 4.43 -3.14 1.28
CA ALA A 136 5.47 -3.83 0.53
C ALA A 136 6.48 -2.82 -0.09
N THR A 137 5.98 -1.70 -0.60
CA THR A 137 6.83 -0.64 -1.15
C THR A 137 7.71 0.05 -0.09
N ARG A 138 7.36 0.00 1.19
CA ARG A 138 8.27 0.46 2.26
C ARG A 138 9.50 -0.44 2.40
N HIS A 139 9.34 -1.75 2.19
CA HIS A 139 10.49 -2.64 2.15
C HIS A 139 11.45 -2.29 1.01
N LEU A 140 10.93 -1.73 -0.10
CA LEU A 140 11.74 -1.18 -1.18
C LEU A 140 12.56 0.04 -0.73
N LEU A 141 11.98 0.96 0.06
CA LEU A 141 12.68 2.11 0.64
C LEU A 141 13.79 1.68 1.62
N ASP A 142 13.48 0.70 2.47
CA ASP A 142 14.46 0.15 3.41
C ASP A 142 15.61 -0.55 2.67
N HIS A 143 15.29 -1.27 1.59
CA HIS A 143 16.27 -1.91 0.72
C HIS A 143 17.17 -0.87 0.04
N GLU A 144 16.60 0.18 -0.56
CA GLU A 144 17.35 1.28 -1.16
C GLU A 144 18.33 1.91 -0.15
N THR A 145 17.84 2.20 1.06
CA THR A 145 18.66 2.79 2.13
C THR A 145 19.82 1.87 2.52
N LYS A 146 19.58 0.55 2.60
CA LYS A 146 20.63 -0.44 2.91
C LYS A 146 21.67 -0.54 1.79
N VAL A 147 21.24 -0.56 0.53
CA VAL A 147 22.15 -0.62 -0.62
C VAL A 147 22.99 0.64 -0.73
N LEU A 148 22.39 1.81 -0.57
CA LEU A 148 23.14 3.08 -0.57
C LEU A 148 24.12 3.15 0.61
N GLY A 149 23.71 2.68 1.79
CA GLY A 149 24.59 2.61 2.96
C GLY A 149 25.78 1.66 2.78
N SER A 150 25.57 0.49 2.16
CA SER A 150 26.66 -0.45 1.90
C SER A 150 27.64 0.11 0.87
N LEU A 151 27.16 0.73 -0.20
CA LEU A 151 28.00 1.36 -1.22
C LEU A 151 28.87 2.50 -0.63
N GLN A 152 28.31 3.32 0.26
CA GLN A 152 29.08 4.37 0.95
C GLN A 152 30.16 3.78 1.87
N SER A 153 29.88 2.67 2.55
CA SER A 153 30.86 2.01 3.42
C SER A 153 32.02 1.37 2.64
N VAL A 154 31.74 0.79 1.47
CA VAL A 154 32.77 0.21 0.58
C VAL A 154 33.62 1.32 -0.03
N ALA A 155 33.01 2.40 -0.51
CA ALA A 155 33.74 3.55 -1.04
C ALA A 155 34.66 4.23 -0.01
N ALA A 156 34.25 4.24 1.27
CA ALA A 156 35.09 4.75 2.36
C ALA A 156 36.27 3.80 2.70
N ALA A 157 36.10 2.49 2.52
CA ALA A 157 37.16 1.51 2.74
C ALA A 157 38.21 1.54 1.62
N ASP A 158 37.80 1.71 0.37
CA ASP A 158 38.73 1.84 -0.77
C ASP A 158 39.61 3.11 -0.68
N ALA A 159 39.13 4.17 -0.01
CA ALA A 159 39.90 5.39 0.22
C ALA A 159 40.99 5.25 1.30
N VAL A 160 40.91 4.24 2.18
CA VAL A 160 41.90 4.00 3.25
C VAL A 160 43.04 3.07 2.81
N VAL A 161 42.86 2.32 1.71
CA VAL A 161 43.87 1.37 1.21
C VAL A 161 44.87 2.03 0.24
N GLN A 162 44.68 3.31 -0.12
CA GLN A 162 45.56 4.06 -1.02
C GLN A 162 46.59 4.98 -0.30
N ASP A 163 46.72 4.89 1.03
CA ASP A 163 47.78 5.51 1.83
C ASP A 163 48.71 4.43 2.41
#